data_AF-A0A7V8GM21-F1
#
_entry.id   AF-A0A7V8GM21-F1
#
_cell.length_a   1.000
_cell.length_b   1.000
_cell.length_c   1.000
_cell.angle_alpha   90.00
_cell.angle_beta   90.00
_cell.angle_gamma   90.00
#
_symmetry.space_group_name_H-M   'P 1'
#
loop_
_entity.id
_entity.type
_entity.pdbx_description
1 polymer ?
#
loop_
_entity_poly.entity_id
_entity_poly.type
_entity_poly.pdbx_seq_one_letter_code
_entity_poly.pdbx_strand_id
1 'polypeptide(L)'
;MSEFDNVTAPPPAPVGGSSNDDRTVALLVHLSGIILGFIVPLIVWLINKDKPEKGFLNDQSKEALNFQITLLFVYIVGTVLTIILIGALINFAAWIACIVFSIIAGLAANKGEAYRYPFAIRLIK
;
A
#
# COMPACT_ATOMS: atom_id res chain seq x y z
N MET A 1 28.76 -20.56 -44.36
CA MET A 1 28.32 -19.84 -43.14
C MET A 1 27.09 -20.56 -42.65
N SER A 2 27.22 -21.25 -41.53
CA SER A 2 26.24 -22.16 -40.98
C SER A 2 25.00 -21.42 -40.47
N GLU A 3 23.81 -21.99 -40.71
CA GLU A 3 22.50 -21.56 -40.17
C GLU A 3 22.40 -21.55 -38.62
N PHE A 4 23.51 -21.75 -37.90
CA PHE A 4 23.58 -21.79 -36.44
C PHE A 4 23.75 -20.42 -35.77
N ASP A 5 23.90 -19.32 -36.53
CA ASP A 5 24.06 -17.97 -35.98
C ASP A 5 22.73 -17.23 -35.74
N ASN A 6 21.58 -17.79 -36.11
CA ASN A 6 20.28 -17.19 -35.81
C ASN A 6 19.72 -17.69 -34.46
N VAL A 7 20.53 -17.57 -33.41
CA VAL A 7 20.02 -17.66 -32.03
C VAL A 7 19.23 -16.38 -31.79
N THR A 8 17.93 -16.42 -32.08
CA THR A 8 16.99 -15.37 -31.71
C THR A 8 17.25 -14.99 -30.26
N ALA A 9 17.61 -13.72 -30.02
CA ALA A 9 17.77 -13.19 -28.69
C ALA A 9 16.55 -13.59 -27.84
N PRO A 10 16.74 -13.97 -26.56
CA PRO A 10 15.63 -14.34 -25.71
C PRO A 10 14.58 -13.22 -25.74
N PRO A 11 13.27 -13.55 -25.80
CA PRO A 11 12.22 -12.55 -25.82
C PRO A 11 12.44 -11.53 -24.71
N PRO A 12 12.28 -10.21 -24.98
CA PRO A 12 12.41 -9.21 -23.94
C PRO A 12 11.55 -9.62 -22.75
N ALA A 13 12.14 -9.58 -21.54
CA ALA A 13 11.45 -9.94 -20.31
C ALA A 13 10.08 -9.23 -20.28
N PRO A 14 8.99 -9.91 -19.87
CA PRO A 14 7.66 -9.34 -19.93
C PRO A 14 7.65 -8.01 -19.19
N VAL A 15 7.51 -6.93 -19.97
CA VAL A 15 7.47 -5.57 -19.45
C VAL A 15 6.12 -5.41 -18.76
N GLY A 16 6.13 -5.26 -17.43
CA GLY A 16 4.98 -4.66 -16.72
C GLY A 16 4.25 -5.50 -15.65
N GLY A 17 4.76 -6.67 -15.25
CA GLY A 17 4.22 -7.40 -14.09
C GLY A 17 4.96 -7.06 -12.79
N SER A 18 4.25 -6.78 -11.70
CA SER A 18 4.90 -6.68 -10.37
C SER A 18 5.53 -8.01 -9.97
N SER A 19 6.73 -7.99 -9.38
CA SER A 19 7.40 -9.21 -8.93
C SER A 19 6.66 -9.85 -7.74
N ASN A 20 6.80 -11.16 -7.54
CA ASN A 20 6.19 -11.84 -6.38
C ASN A 20 6.66 -11.25 -5.04
N ASP A 21 7.94 -10.83 -4.97
CA ASP A 21 8.49 -10.16 -3.80
C ASP A 21 7.81 -8.82 -3.57
N ASP A 22 7.60 -8.00 -4.61
CA ASP A 22 6.93 -6.70 -4.48
C ASP A 22 5.47 -6.86 -4.03
N ARG A 23 4.76 -7.89 -4.51
CA ARG A 23 3.39 -8.21 -4.08
C ARG A 23 3.34 -8.62 -2.61
N THR A 24 4.27 -9.47 -2.20
CA THR A 24 4.38 -9.92 -0.81
C THR A 24 4.71 -8.76 0.13
N VAL A 25 5.65 -7.90 -0.24
CA VAL A 25 5.98 -6.71 0.55
C VAL A 25 4.82 -5.73 0.56
N ALA A 26 4.12 -5.51 -0.56
CA ALA A 26 2.94 -4.64 -0.61
C ALA A 26 1.81 -5.14 0.30
N LEU A 27 1.54 -6.46 0.32
CA LEU A 27 0.63 -7.09 1.29
C LEU A 27 1.03 -6.73 2.73
N LEU A 28 2.30 -6.93 3.09
CA LEU A 28 2.81 -6.63 4.43
C LEU A 28 2.71 -5.14 4.76
N VAL A 29 2.94 -4.26 3.79
CA VAL A 29 2.79 -2.81 3.97
C VAL A 29 1.35 -2.46 4.35
N HIS A 30 0.35 -3.02 3.68
CA HIS A 30 -1.05 -2.79 4.07
C HIS A 30 -1.36 -3.35 5.46
N LEU A 31 -0.99 -4.60 5.75
CA LEU A 31 -1.27 -5.24 7.03
C LEU A 31 -0.55 -4.58 8.21
N SER A 32 0.68 -4.11 7.99
CA SER A 32 1.46 -3.40 9.02
C SER A 32 0.75 -2.16 9.53
N GLY A 33 -0.08 -1.51 8.70
CA GLY A 33 -0.85 -0.34 9.08
C GLY A 33 -1.83 -0.58 10.24
N ILE A 34 -2.26 -1.82 10.46
CA ILE A 34 -3.16 -2.18 11.57
C ILE A 34 -2.48 -1.99 12.94
N ILE A 35 -1.18 -2.28 13.03
CA ILE A 35 -0.43 -2.30 14.30
C ILE A 35 0.53 -1.12 14.40
N LEU A 36 1.21 -0.80 13.29
CA LEU A 36 2.31 0.16 13.22
C LEU A 36 1.92 1.47 12.53
N GLY A 37 0.67 1.61 12.10
CA GLY A 37 0.15 2.80 11.44
C GLY A 37 0.93 3.18 10.19
N PHE A 38 1.24 4.47 10.04
CA PHE A 38 1.89 5.00 8.84
C PHE A 38 3.40 4.69 8.75
N ILE A 39 4.02 4.17 9.81
CA ILE A 39 5.49 4.06 9.92
C ILE A 39 6.07 3.11 8.86
N VAL A 40 5.53 1.89 8.76
CA VAL A 40 6.04 0.89 7.81
C VAL A 40 5.77 1.29 6.36
N PRO A 41 4.55 1.73 5.97
CA PRO A 41 4.32 2.28 4.63
C PRO A 41 5.28 3.43 4.26
N LEU A 42 5.58 4.32 5.20
CA LEU A 42 6.52 5.42 5.02
C LEU A 42 7.94 4.91 4.75
N ILE A 43 8.45 4.02 5.59
CA ILE A 43 9.80 3.48 5.45
C ILE A 43 9.95 2.72 4.12
N VAL A 44 8.99 1.85 3.80
CA VAL A 44 9.06 1.04 2.56
C VAL A 44 8.99 1.93 1.33
N TRP A 45 8.14 2.95 1.32
CA TRP A 45 8.12 3.93 0.23
C TRP A 45 9.45 4.68 0.13
N LEU A 46 9.99 5.21 1.23
CA LEU A 46 11.24 6.00 1.21
C LEU A 46 12.45 5.19 0.72
N ILE A 47 12.55 3.91 1.06
CA ILE A 47 13.67 3.03 0.64
C ILE A 47 13.59 2.69 -0.86
N ASN A 48 12.40 2.72 -1.45
CA ASN A 48 12.16 2.24 -2.81
C ASN A 48 11.74 3.33 -3.81
N LYS A 49 11.44 4.56 -3.35
CA LYS A 49 10.87 5.63 -4.20
C LYS A 49 11.70 5.99 -5.43
N ASP A 50 13.02 5.84 -5.37
CA ASP A 50 13.93 6.21 -6.45
C ASP A 50 14.28 5.02 -7.38
N LYS A 51 13.62 3.86 -7.18
CA LYS A 51 13.83 2.62 -7.95
C LYS A 51 12.69 2.41 -8.96
N PRO A 52 12.90 2.65 -10.26
CA PRO A 52 11.84 2.53 -11.28
C PRO A 52 11.21 1.14 -11.34
N GLU A 53 12.01 0.09 -11.10
CA GLU A 53 11.56 -1.30 -11.07
C GLU A 53 10.60 -1.62 -9.91
N LYS A 54 10.54 -0.75 -8.88
CA LYS A 54 9.63 -0.88 -7.72
C LYS A 54 8.31 -0.16 -7.90
N GLY A 55 7.89 0.15 -9.13
CA GLY A 55 6.69 0.93 -9.44
C GLY A 55 5.43 0.48 -8.69
N PHE A 56 5.11 -0.82 -8.72
CA PHE A 56 3.94 -1.38 -8.02
C PHE A 56 4.05 -1.26 -6.49
N LEU A 57 5.21 -1.62 -5.93
CA LEU A 57 5.42 -1.55 -4.48
C LEU A 57 5.34 -0.09 -4.00
N ASN A 58 5.94 0.83 -4.74
CA ASN A 58 5.87 2.27 -4.44
C ASN A 58 4.44 2.79 -4.52
N ASP A 59 3.67 2.36 -5.50
CA ASP A 59 2.25 2.72 -5.64
C ASP A 59 1.41 2.27 -4.43
N GLN A 60 1.51 0.99 -4.06
CA GLN A 60 0.75 0.44 -2.94
C GLN A 60 1.24 0.99 -1.59
N SER A 61 2.55 1.25 -1.46
CA SER A 61 3.11 1.84 -0.25
C SER A 61 2.66 3.28 -0.04
N LYS A 62 2.58 4.09 -1.11
CA LYS A 62 1.99 5.45 -1.05
C LYS A 62 0.52 5.41 -0.69
N GLU A 63 -0.25 4.49 -1.28
CA GLU A 63 -1.68 4.39 -1.00
C GLU A 63 -1.95 3.95 0.45
N ALA A 64 -1.21 2.95 0.97
CA ALA A 64 -1.26 2.56 2.38
C ALA A 64 -0.87 3.71 3.32
N LEU A 65 0.21 4.43 2.99
CA LEU A 65 0.68 5.59 3.75
C LEU A 65 -0.37 6.69 3.82
N ASN A 66 -0.96 7.05 2.68
CA ASN A 66 -2.04 8.04 2.58
C ASN A 66 -3.27 7.63 3.42
N PHE A 67 -3.65 6.35 3.38
CA PHE A 67 -4.75 5.84 4.21
C PHE A 67 -4.44 5.91 5.70
N GLN A 68 -3.24 5.52 6.12
CA GLN A 68 -2.85 5.57 7.53
C GLN A 68 -2.75 7.02 8.06
N ILE A 69 -2.29 7.96 7.24
CA ILE A 69 -2.32 9.39 7.59
C ILE A 69 -3.77 9.90 7.67
N THR A 70 -4.65 9.41 6.79
CA THR A 70 -6.08 9.75 6.86
C THR A 70 -6.70 9.27 8.18
N LEU A 71 -6.44 8.01 8.56
CA LEU A 71 -6.90 7.47 9.84
C LEU A 71 -6.32 8.23 11.03
N LEU A 72 -5.05 8.65 10.97
CA LEU A 72 -4.44 9.48 12.00
C LEU A 72 -5.25 10.78 12.22
N PHE A 73 -5.64 11.48 11.15
CA PHE A 73 -6.51 12.65 11.28
C PHE A 73 -7.88 12.31 11.87
N VAL A 74 -8.48 11.20 11.44
CA VAL A 74 -9.76 10.72 12.02
C VAL A 74 -9.63 10.46 13.52
N TYR A 75 -8.55 9.82 13.97
CA TYR A 75 -8.31 9.56 15.39
C TYR A 75 -8.05 10.83 16.19
N ILE A 76 -7.32 11.81 15.63
CA ILE A 76 -7.10 13.11 16.28
C ILE A 76 -8.45 13.82 16.49
N VAL A 77 -9.26 13.93 15.43
CA VAL A 77 -10.59 14.56 15.50
C VAL A 77 -11.51 13.80 16.44
N GLY A 78 -11.56 12.47 16.35
CA GLY A 78 -12.36 11.63 17.23
C GLY A 78 -11.95 11.76 18.69
N THR A 79 -10.66 11.89 18.99
CA THR A 79 -10.18 12.13 20.37
C THR A 79 -10.69 13.48 20.89
N VAL A 80 -10.63 14.54 20.10
CA VAL A 80 -11.18 15.86 20.49
C VAL A 80 -12.70 15.78 20.71
N LEU A 81 -13.44 15.10 19.84
CA LEU A 81 -14.89 14.91 19.96
C LEU A 81 -15.31 13.96 21.09
N THR A 82 -14.36 13.28 21.74
CA THR A 82 -14.67 12.44 22.91
C THR A 82 -15.14 13.27 24.09
N ILE A 83 -14.76 14.57 24.16
CA ILE A 83 -15.24 15.52 25.17
C ILE A 83 -16.78 15.62 25.18
N ILE A 84 -17.42 15.43 24.02
CA ILE A 84 -18.88 15.44 23.85
C ILE A 84 -19.46 14.03 23.63
N LEU A 85 -18.76 12.98 24.08
CA LEU A 85 -19.14 11.57 24.10
C LEU A 85 -19.30 10.84 22.74
N ILE A 86 -19.27 11.52 21.59
CA ILE A 86 -19.38 10.85 20.27
C ILE A 86 -18.04 10.31 19.74
N GLY A 87 -16.92 10.87 20.21
CA GLY A 87 -15.60 10.57 19.68
C GLY A 87 -15.16 9.11 19.83
N ALA A 88 -15.55 8.45 20.91
CA ALA A 88 -15.24 7.04 21.15
C ALA A 88 -15.85 6.12 20.06
N LEU A 89 -17.09 6.40 19.64
CA LEU A 89 -17.75 5.64 18.57
C LEU A 89 -17.07 5.85 17.21
N ILE A 90 -16.65 7.08 16.91
CA ILE A 90 -15.89 7.41 15.70
C ILE A 90 -14.57 6.64 15.67
N ASN A 91 -13.80 6.69 16.76
CA ASN A 91 -12.51 6.00 16.85
C ASN A 91 -12.68 4.48 16.73
N PHE A 92 -13.71 3.91 17.37
CA PHE A 92 -14.00 2.48 17.26
C PHE A 92 -14.38 2.07 15.82
N ALA A 93 -15.23 2.85 15.15
CA ALA A 93 -15.58 2.61 13.75
C ALA A 93 -14.36 2.75 12.81
N ALA A 94 -13.51 3.75 13.04
CA ALA A 94 -12.27 3.95 12.29
C ALA A 94 -11.29 2.78 12.47
N TRP A 95 -11.20 2.21 13.68
CA TRP A 95 -10.38 1.03 13.95
C TRP A 95 -10.88 -0.21 13.20
N ILE A 96 -12.18 -0.45 13.18
CA ILE A 96 -12.77 -1.54 12.38
C ILE A 96 -12.50 -1.32 10.89
N ALA A 97 -12.72 -0.10 10.38
CA ALA A 97 -12.46 0.23 8.98
C ALA A 97 -10.97 0.05 8.61
N CYS A 98 -10.05 0.39 9.52
CA CYS A 98 -8.62 0.17 9.36
C CYS A 98 -8.32 -1.31 9.09
N ILE A 99 -8.85 -2.20 9.93
CA ILE A 99 -8.63 -3.65 9.82
C ILE A 99 -9.20 -4.17 8.51
N VAL A 100 -10.48 -3.91 8.25
CA VAL A 100 -11.19 -4.46 7.09
C VAL A 100 -10.53 -4.01 5.79
N PHE A 101 -10.30 -2.70 5.62
CA PHE A 101 -9.73 -2.22 4.37
C PHE A 101 -8.25 -2.59 4.22
N SER A 102 -7.47 -2.67 5.30
CA SER A 102 -6.07 -3.10 5.20
C SER A 102 -5.94 -4.57 4.80
N ILE A 103 -6.84 -5.43 5.26
CA ILE A 103 -6.87 -6.84 4.81
C ILE A 103 -7.26 -6.93 3.34
N ILE A 104 -8.33 -6.23 2.90
CA ILE A 104 -8.76 -6.25 1.49
C ILE A 104 -7.65 -5.73 0.59
N ALA A 105 -7.04 -4.59 0.96
CA ALA A 105 -5.94 -3.99 0.20
C ALA A 105 -4.74 -4.93 0.13
N GLY A 106 -4.36 -5.54 1.26
CA GLY A 106 -3.27 -6.50 1.30
C GLY A 106 -3.51 -7.72 0.42
N LEU A 107 -4.71 -8.31 0.47
CA LEU A 107 -5.08 -9.45 -0.37
C LEU A 107 -5.09 -9.10 -1.87
N ALA A 108 -5.59 -7.91 -2.23
CA ALA A 108 -5.54 -7.41 -3.61
C ALA A 108 -4.08 -7.21 -4.06
N ALA A 109 -3.26 -6.56 -3.23
CA ALA A 109 -1.85 -6.32 -3.52
C ALA A 109 -1.07 -7.64 -3.70
N ASN A 110 -1.37 -8.67 -2.91
CA ASN A 110 -0.76 -9.99 -3.04
C ASN A 110 -1.09 -10.66 -4.39
N LYS A 111 -2.29 -10.40 -4.94
CA LYS A 111 -2.69 -10.86 -6.29
C LYS A 111 -2.06 -10.02 -7.41
N GLY A 112 -1.33 -8.95 -7.06
CA GLY A 112 -0.80 -7.99 -8.03
C GLY A 112 -1.83 -6.96 -8.49
N GLU A 113 -2.96 -6.86 -7.82
CA GLU A 113 -4.00 -5.87 -8.10
C GLU A 113 -3.75 -4.61 -7.27
N ALA A 114 -3.70 -3.46 -7.93
CA ALA A 114 -3.54 -2.19 -7.24
C ALA A 114 -4.83 -1.83 -6.49
N TYR A 115 -4.78 -1.74 -5.18
CA TYR A 115 -5.91 -1.31 -4.37
C TYR A 115 -5.91 0.22 -4.20
N ARG A 116 -7.11 0.80 -4.05
CA ARG A 116 -7.33 2.20 -3.69
C ARG A 116 -8.35 2.27 -2.57
N TYR A 117 -7.96 2.85 -1.45
CA TYR A 117 -8.88 3.04 -0.33
C TYR A 117 -9.93 4.09 -0.71
N PRO A 118 -11.21 3.83 -0.41
CA PRO A 118 -12.31 4.73 -0.80
C PRO A 118 -12.23 6.10 -0.13
N PHE A 119 -11.65 6.19 1.07
CA PHE A 119 -11.61 7.42 1.86
C PHE A 119 -10.20 8.00 2.05
N ALA A 120 -9.17 7.45 1.41
CA ALA A 120 -7.81 7.93 1.61
C ALA A 120 -7.57 9.31 0.95
N ILE A 121 -7.04 10.24 1.75
CA ILE A 121 -6.54 11.52 1.28
C ILE A 121 -5.16 11.28 0.65
N ARG A 122 -5.04 11.48 -0.66
CA ARG A 122 -3.81 11.23 -1.43
C ARG A 122 -2.85 12.42 -1.37
N LEU A 123 -2.17 12.55 -0.24
CA LEU A 123 -1.16 13.59 0.00
C LEU A 123 0.12 13.32 -0.79
N ILE A 124 0.56 12.06 -0.81
CA ILE A 124 1.76 11.64 -1.53
C ILE A 124 1.31 11.04 -2.86
N LYS A 125 1.84 11.58 -3.97
CA LYS A 125 1.47 11.24 -5.35
C LYS A 125 2.48 10.35 -6.05
#